data_AF-A0A0F9NCE7-F1
#
_entry.id   AF-A0A0F9NCE7-F1
#
_cell.length_a   1.000
_cell.length_b   1.000
_cell.length_c   1.000
_cell.angle_alpha   90.00
_cell.angle_beta   90.00
_cell.angle_gamma   90.00
#
_symmetry.space_group_name_H-M   'P 1'
#
loop_
_entity.id
_entity.type
_entity.pdbx_description
1 polymer ?
#
loop_
_entity_poly.entity_id
_entity_poly.type
_entity_poly.pdbx_seq_one_letter_code
_entity_poly.pdbx_strand_id
1 'polypeptide(L)'
;ERGFLHKDPTLKIARRSIAPVDWQRLREEESFKTIFYDARDFGIHEQGLTIPVRGPFGDIGLFSVTRNCSDREWKLLKKAILGDLQNAAVFLHDNVVKTSALSRRLTHPNLSDREVEVLQWIAAGKSQQDVADILSISNRTVEVHLRSGRSKLSALNTSQAVGRAIGLGLIYPI
;
A
#
# COMPACT_ATOMS: atom_id res chain seq x y z
N GLU A 1 15.61 -15.61 8.17
CA GLU A 1 15.59 -14.46 7.23
C GLU A 1 16.24 -13.24 7.89
N ARG A 2 17.24 -12.58 7.27
CA ARG A 2 18.02 -11.44 7.85
C ARG A 2 17.23 -10.11 7.95
N GLY A 3 15.91 -10.12 7.74
CA GLY A 3 15.06 -8.92 7.83
C GLY A 3 15.30 -7.87 6.73
N PHE A 4 15.81 -8.27 5.56
CA PHE A 4 16.19 -7.36 4.48
C PHE A 4 15.05 -6.42 4.04
N LEU A 5 13.80 -6.89 4.04
CA LEU A 5 12.62 -6.09 3.69
C LEU A 5 12.51 -4.75 4.47
N HIS A 6 12.95 -4.74 5.73
CA HIS A 6 12.88 -3.54 6.58
C HIS A 6 14.14 -2.67 6.50
N LYS A 7 15.25 -3.25 6.04
CA LYS A 7 16.55 -2.58 5.94
C LYS A 7 16.81 -2.02 4.54
N ASP A 8 16.19 -2.60 3.51
CA ASP A 8 16.36 -2.23 2.12
C ASP A 8 15.85 -0.81 1.83
N PRO A 9 16.76 0.15 1.58
CA PRO A 9 16.35 1.52 1.30
C PRO A 9 15.60 1.62 -0.03
N THR A 10 15.87 0.74 -1.00
CA THR A 10 15.18 0.73 -2.30
C THR A 10 13.69 0.44 -2.14
N LEU A 11 13.34 -0.50 -1.26
CA LEU A 11 11.96 -0.84 -0.95
C LEU A 11 11.34 0.17 0.02
N LYS A 12 12.05 0.54 1.09
CA LYS A 12 11.54 1.47 2.12
C LYS A 12 11.17 2.83 1.53
N ILE A 13 12.01 3.37 0.66
CA ILE A 13 11.78 4.67 0.02
C ILE A 13 10.70 4.54 -1.05
N ALA A 14 10.72 3.48 -1.86
CA ALA A 14 9.70 3.27 -2.88
C ALA A 14 8.28 3.13 -2.29
N ARG A 15 8.11 2.48 -1.13
CA ARG A 15 6.80 2.37 -0.45
C ARG A 15 6.17 3.72 -0.10
N ARG A 16 6.98 4.78 0.03
CA ARG A 16 6.53 6.15 0.33
C ARG A 16 6.56 7.07 -0.89
N SER A 17 7.13 6.62 -1.99
CA SER A 17 7.22 7.38 -3.23
C SER A 17 5.94 7.24 -4.05
N ILE A 18 5.67 8.28 -4.86
CA ILE A 18 4.70 8.26 -5.96
C ILE A 18 5.38 8.10 -7.33
N ALA A 19 6.70 8.27 -7.38
CA ALA A 19 7.51 8.20 -8.59
C ALA A 19 8.50 7.03 -8.54
N PRO A 20 8.97 6.54 -9.69
CA PRO A 20 10.05 5.57 -9.76
C PRO A 20 11.28 6.00 -8.96
N VAL A 21 11.82 5.09 -8.15
CA VAL A 21 12.99 5.32 -7.29
C VAL A 21 14.21 4.71 -7.95
N ASP A 22 15.08 5.57 -8.47
CA ASP A 22 16.39 5.17 -9.01
C ASP A 22 17.36 4.88 -7.86
N TRP A 23 17.90 3.68 -7.83
CA TRP A 23 18.78 3.18 -6.78
C TRP A 23 20.11 3.95 -6.72
N GLN A 24 20.54 4.58 -7.82
CA GLN A 24 21.72 5.45 -7.83
C GLN A 24 21.64 6.56 -6.78
N ARG A 25 20.44 7.05 -6.48
CA ARG A 25 20.21 8.12 -5.48
C ARG A 25 20.44 7.64 -4.05
N LEU A 26 20.54 6.34 -3.83
CA LEU A 26 20.57 5.71 -2.50
C LEU A 26 21.95 5.15 -2.15
N ARG A 27 22.95 5.25 -3.04
CA ARG A 27 24.28 4.65 -2.85
C ARG A 27 25.03 5.18 -1.61
N GLU A 28 24.70 6.40 -1.18
CA GLU A 28 25.30 7.02 0.01
C GLU A 28 24.64 6.56 1.31
N GLU A 29 23.48 5.87 1.25
CA GLU A 29 22.85 5.30 2.43
C GLU A 29 23.68 4.13 2.97
N GLU A 30 23.96 4.12 4.27
CA GLU A 30 24.77 3.08 4.91
C GLU A 30 24.17 1.68 4.69
N SER A 31 22.84 1.57 4.79
CA SER A 31 22.13 0.30 4.60
C SER A 31 22.18 -0.20 3.15
N PHE A 32 22.38 0.68 2.17
CA PHE A 32 22.46 0.30 0.75
C PHE A 32 23.68 -0.58 0.51
N LYS A 33 24.86 -0.14 0.95
CA LYS A 33 26.13 -0.86 0.74
C LYS A 33 26.10 -2.25 1.39
N THR A 34 25.60 -2.34 2.61
CA THR A 34 25.48 -3.63 3.32
C THR A 34 24.58 -4.62 2.59
N ILE A 35 23.47 -4.15 2.03
CA ILE A 35 22.48 -5.02 1.37
C ILE A 35 22.99 -5.49 0.01
N PHE A 36 23.54 -4.59 -0.79
CA PHE A 36 24.03 -4.94 -2.11
C PHE A 36 25.37 -5.67 -2.10
N TYR A 37 26.11 -5.62 -0.98
CA TYR A 37 27.24 -6.52 -0.76
C TYR A 37 26.79 -7.99 -0.84
N ASP A 38 25.77 -8.36 -0.06
CA ASP A 38 25.20 -9.72 -0.06
C ASP A 38 24.42 -10.01 -1.36
N ALA A 39 23.71 -9.01 -1.93
CA ALA A 39 22.81 -9.22 -3.06
C ALA A 39 23.54 -9.50 -4.39
N ARG A 40 24.79 -9.03 -4.53
CA ARG A 40 25.62 -9.26 -5.72
C ARG A 40 25.83 -10.75 -6.01
N ASP A 41 25.95 -11.58 -4.98
CA ASP A 41 26.11 -13.03 -5.11
C ASP A 41 24.90 -13.70 -5.78
N PHE A 42 23.75 -13.00 -5.79
CA PHE A 42 22.50 -13.45 -6.43
C PHE A 42 22.21 -12.75 -7.76
N GLY A 43 23.19 -12.01 -8.32
CA GLY A 43 23.02 -11.26 -9.56
C GLY A 43 22.16 -10.01 -9.43
N ILE A 44 21.91 -9.54 -8.21
CA ILE A 44 21.22 -8.27 -7.95
C ILE A 44 22.28 -7.18 -7.77
N HIS A 45 22.26 -6.21 -8.68
CA HIS A 45 23.27 -5.15 -8.75
C HIS A 45 22.71 -3.82 -8.26
N GLU A 46 23.59 -2.90 -7.89
CA GLU A 46 23.26 -1.57 -7.34
C GLU A 46 22.60 -0.62 -8.35
N GLN A 47 22.58 -1.02 -9.62
CA GLN A 47 21.91 -0.30 -10.70
C GLN A 47 20.51 -0.87 -10.88
N GLY A 48 19.51 -0.09 -10.48
CA GLY A 48 18.14 -0.52 -10.60
C GLY A 48 17.14 0.59 -10.35
N LEU A 49 15.88 0.21 -10.51
CA LEU A 49 14.73 1.06 -10.39
C LEU A 49 13.64 0.29 -9.66
N THR A 50 13.03 0.92 -8.65
CA THR A 50 11.79 0.41 -8.05
C THR A 50 10.64 1.33 -8.39
N ILE A 51 9.60 0.78 -9.02
CA ILE A 51 8.38 1.49 -9.40
C ILE A 51 7.27 1.11 -8.41
N PRO A 52 6.78 2.06 -7.59
CA PRO A 52 5.63 1.81 -6.74
C PRO A 52 4.34 1.90 -7.56
N VAL A 53 3.44 0.94 -7.36
CA VAL A 53 2.07 0.96 -7.90
C VAL A 53 1.11 0.92 -6.73
N ARG A 54 0.19 1.91 -6.66
CA ARG A 54 -0.85 1.97 -5.63
C ARG A 54 -2.06 1.20 -6.13
N GLY A 55 -2.51 0.24 -5.34
CA GLY A 55 -3.77 -0.44 -5.58
C GLY A 55 -4.95 0.39 -5.06
N PRO A 56 -6.17 0.08 -5.54
CA PRO A 56 -7.39 0.79 -5.14
C PRO A 56 -7.76 0.64 -3.65
N PHE A 57 -7.19 -0.33 -2.94
CA PHE A 57 -7.55 -0.65 -1.55
C PHE A 57 -6.41 -0.39 -0.57
N GLY A 58 -5.57 0.60 -0.87
CA GLY A 58 -4.44 0.99 -0.03
C GLY A 58 -3.24 0.04 -0.07
N ASP A 59 -3.33 -1.06 -0.84
CA ASP A 59 -2.21 -1.93 -1.12
C ASP A 59 -1.19 -1.25 -2.04
N ILE A 60 0.04 -1.74 -1.97
CA ILE A 60 1.18 -1.16 -2.69
C ILE A 60 1.97 -2.30 -3.30
N GLY A 61 1.98 -2.37 -4.63
CA GLY A 61 2.91 -3.18 -5.40
C GLY A 61 4.24 -2.47 -5.56
N LEU A 62 5.35 -3.20 -5.48
CA LEU A 62 6.68 -2.70 -5.83
C LEU A 62 7.22 -3.56 -6.98
N PHE A 63 7.51 -2.92 -8.11
CA PHE A 63 8.14 -3.56 -9.25
C PHE A 63 9.60 -3.09 -9.35
N SER A 64 10.53 -4.00 -9.08
CA SER A 64 11.97 -3.71 -9.07
C SER A 64 12.66 -4.37 -10.26
N VAL A 65 13.50 -3.61 -10.96
CA VAL A 65 14.39 -4.11 -12.01
C VAL A 65 15.82 -3.70 -11.73
N THR A 66 16.77 -4.56 -12.10
CA THR A 66 18.21 -4.35 -11.92
C THR A 66 18.95 -4.71 -13.21
N ARG A 67 20.09 -4.06 -13.45
CA ARG A 67 20.99 -4.40 -14.56
C ARG A 67 22.45 -4.14 -14.21
N ASN A 68 23.32 -5.11 -14.42
CA ASN A 68 24.76 -4.88 -14.34
C ASN A 68 25.25 -4.03 -15.53
N CYS A 69 25.49 -2.73 -15.31
CA CYS A 69 25.99 -1.81 -16.33
C CYS A 69 26.64 -0.58 -15.71
N SER A 70 27.40 0.16 -16.52
CA SER A 70 28.01 1.43 -16.10
C SER A 70 26.96 2.52 -15.85
N ASP A 71 27.32 3.56 -15.09
CA ASP A 71 26.43 4.69 -14.83
C ASP A 71 25.99 5.42 -16.11
N ARG A 72 26.88 5.48 -17.11
CA ARG A 72 26.59 6.08 -18.42
C ARG A 72 25.56 5.26 -19.18
N GLU A 73 25.73 3.95 -19.24
CA GLU A 73 24.77 3.04 -19.89
C GLU A 73 23.42 3.06 -19.17
N TRP A 74 23.42 2.99 -17.84
CA TRP A 74 22.20 3.06 -17.05
C TRP A 74 21.41 4.34 -17.31
N LYS A 75 22.10 5.50 -17.36
CA LYS A 75 21.46 6.79 -17.62
C LYS A 75 20.74 6.82 -18.97
N LEU A 76 21.36 6.25 -20.02
CA LEU A 76 20.76 6.18 -21.36
C LEU A 76 19.62 5.16 -21.41
N LEU A 77 19.85 3.95 -20.89
CA LEU A 77 18.87 2.88 -20.88
C LEU A 77 17.61 3.28 -20.12
N LYS A 78 17.77 3.78 -18.89
CA LYS A 78 16.67 4.24 -18.04
C LYS A 78 15.79 5.25 -18.78
N LYS A 79 16.40 6.24 -19.47
CA LYS A 79 15.64 7.24 -20.24
C LYS A 79 14.79 6.60 -21.34
N ALA A 80 15.30 5.53 -21.97
CA ALA A 80 14.60 4.82 -23.04
C ALA A 80 13.46 3.93 -22.51
N ILE A 81 13.65 3.24 -21.38
CA ILE A 81 12.73 2.17 -20.94
C ILE A 81 11.78 2.58 -19.80
N LEU A 82 11.96 3.76 -19.19
CA LEU A 82 11.21 4.12 -17.97
C LEU A 82 9.69 4.06 -18.16
N GLY A 83 9.19 4.60 -19.27
CA GLY A 83 7.76 4.58 -19.59
C GLY A 83 7.21 3.16 -19.72
N ASP A 84 7.93 2.30 -20.45
CA ASP A 84 7.54 0.90 -20.64
C ASP A 84 7.53 0.12 -19.33
N LEU A 85 8.53 0.35 -18.47
CA LEU A 85 8.58 -0.28 -17.15
C LEU A 85 7.45 0.20 -16.24
N GLN A 86 7.07 1.48 -16.30
CA GLN A 86 5.92 1.99 -15.54
C GLN A 86 4.61 1.34 -16.01
N ASN A 87 4.42 1.23 -17.33
CA ASN A 87 3.26 0.54 -17.90
C ASN A 87 3.25 -0.94 -17.48
N ALA A 88 4.37 -1.64 -17.64
CA ALA A 88 4.50 -3.05 -17.24
C ALA A 88 4.21 -3.25 -15.74
N ALA A 89 4.72 -2.36 -14.87
CA ALA A 89 4.47 -2.42 -13.43
C ALA A 89 2.97 -2.34 -13.11
N VAL A 90 2.23 -1.44 -13.75
CA VAL A 90 0.77 -1.29 -13.56
C VAL A 90 0.05 -2.56 -14.02
N PHE A 91 0.34 -3.06 -15.23
CA PHE A 91 -0.30 -4.27 -15.74
C PHE A 91 0.01 -5.50 -14.89
N LEU A 92 1.26 -5.67 -14.45
CA LEU A 92 1.63 -6.79 -13.58
C LEU A 92 0.90 -6.70 -12.24
N HIS A 93 0.85 -5.52 -11.62
CA HIS A 93 0.16 -5.33 -10.36
C HIS A 93 -1.33 -5.65 -10.47
N ASP A 94 -2.02 -5.13 -11.50
CA ASP A 94 -3.44 -5.40 -11.75
C ASP A 94 -3.72 -6.91 -11.93
N ASN A 95 -2.89 -7.62 -12.71
CA ASN A 95 -3.02 -9.07 -12.89
C ASN A 95 -2.78 -9.85 -11.60
N VAL A 96 -1.79 -9.43 -10.80
CA VAL A 96 -1.48 -10.07 -9.50
C VAL A 96 -2.62 -9.86 -8.50
N VAL A 97 -3.17 -8.65 -8.42
CA VAL A 97 -4.30 -8.32 -7.54
C VAL A 97 -5.58 -9.07 -7.93
N LYS A 98 -5.81 -9.29 -9.23
CA LYS A 98 -6.94 -10.09 -9.76
C LYS A 98 -6.81 -11.61 -9.51
N THR A 99 -5.64 -12.10 -9.10
CA THR A 99 -5.43 -13.52 -8.84
C THR A 99 -6.11 -13.94 -7.53
N SER A 100 -6.95 -14.98 -7.59
CA SER A 100 -7.88 -15.40 -6.51
C SER A 100 -7.26 -15.70 -5.15
N ALA A 101 -5.95 -15.98 -5.08
CA ALA A 101 -5.22 -16.18 -3.83
C ALA A 101 -4.87 -14.85 -3.14
N LEU A 102 -4.50 -13.83 -3.91
CA LEU A 102 -4.22 -12.49 -3.41
C LEU A 102 -5.51 -11.71 -3.20
N SER A 103 -6.49 -11.79 -4.10
CA SER A 103 -7.79 -11.13 -3.90
C SER A 103 -8.51 -11.61 -2.63
N ARG A 104 -8.32 -12.89 -2.24
CA ARG A 104 -8.83 -13.42 -0.96
C ARG A 104 -8.07 -12.93 0.26
N ARG A 105 -6.77 -12.64 0.15
CA ARG A 105 -5.95 -12.10 1.26
C ARG A 105 -6.14 -10.59 1.40
N LEU A 106 -6.36 -9.91 0.30
CA LEU A 106 -6.84 -8.52 0.21
C LEU A 106 -8.36 -8.50 0.41
N THR A 107 -8.85 -9.17 1.46
CA THR A 107 -10.28 -9.33 1.74
C THR A 107 -10.97 -7.99 1.66
N HIS A 108 -11.84 -7.82 0.67
CA HIS A 108 -12.72 -6.68 0.59
C HIS A 108 -13.81 -6.89 1.65
N PRO A 109 -13.83 -6.10 2.73
CA PRO A 109 -14.94 -6.14 3.66
C PRO A 109 -16.17 -5.66 2.90
N ASN A 110 -17.17 -6.52 2.74
CA ASN A 110 -18.42 -6.14 2.07
C ASN A 110 -19.28 -5.30 3.03
N LEU A 111 -18.86 -4.06 3.26
CA LEU A 111 -19.60 -3.08 4.06
C LEU A 111 -20.81 -2.57 3.25
N SER A 112 -21.94 -2.40 3.92
CA SER A 112 -23.06 -1.69 3.31
C SER A 112 -22.83 -0.18 3.32
N ASP A 113 -23.52 0.56 2.45
CA ASP A 113 -23.43 2.02 2.40
C ASP A 113 -23.70 2.66 3.77
N ARG A 114 -24.65 2.11 4.54
CA ARG A 114 -24.93 2.57 5.90
C ARG A 114 -23.82 2.27 6.91
N GLU A 115 -23.13 1.14 6.78
CA GLU A 115 -21.98 0.83 7.62
C GLU A 115 -20.81 1.77 7.31
N VAL A 116 -20.57 2.06 6.02
CA VAL A 116 -19.57 3.04 5.57
C VAL A 116 -19.91 4.43 6.11
N GLU A 117 -21.15 4.88 5.94
CA GLU A 117 -21.62 6.19 6.41
C GLU A 117 -21.49 6.36 7.93
N VAL A 118 -21.87 5.35 8.71
CA VAL A 118 -21.69 5.37 10.18
C VAL A 118 -20.21 5.43 10.55
N LEU A 119 -19.36 4.59 9.94
CA LEU A 119 -17.91 4.62 10.21
C LEU A 119 -17.27 5.94 9.79
N GLN A 120 -17.75 6.56 8.72
CA GLN A 120 -17.28 7.85 8.22
C GLN A 120 -17.54 8.99 9.22
N TRP A 121 -18.72 9.04 9.83
CA TRP A 121 -19.00 10.03 10.88
C TRP A 121 -18.21 9.79 12.16
N ILE A 122 -18.03 8.52 12.54
CA ILE A 122 -17.19 8.17 13.69
C ILE A 122 -15.72 8.55 13.42
N ALA A 123 -15.22 8.37 12.19
CA ALA A 123 -13.89 8.81 11.78
C ALA A 123 -13.72 10.33 11.85
N ALA A 124 -14.80 11.08 11.61
CA ALA A 124 -14.87 12.54 11.80
C ALA A 124 -15.04 12.96 13.29
N GLY A 125 -14.93 12.03 14.24
CA GLY A 125 -14.95 12.31 15.68
C GLY A 125 -16.35 12.46 16.29
N LYS A 126 -17.42 12.09 15.58
CA LYS A 126 -18.79 12.14 16.12
C LYS A 126 -19.03 11.03 17.14
N SER A 127 -19.82 11.33 18.17
CA SER A 127 -20.31 10.31 19.10
C SER A 127 -21.42 9.48 18.44
N GLN A 128 -21.71 8.27 18.95
CA GLN A 128 -22.82 7.46 18.41
C GLN A 128 -24.17 8.20 18.48
N GLN A 129 -24.35 9.07 19.48
CA GLN A 129 -25.55 9.89 19.61
C GLN A 129 -25.62 10.95 18.51
N ASP A 130 -24.52 11.66 18.24
CA ASP A 130 -24.48 12.63 17.13
C ASP A 130 -24.76 11.94 15.79
N VAL A 131 -24.20 10.75 15.57
CA VAL A 131 -24.45 9.97 14.34
C VAL A 131 -25.91 9.56 14.22
N ALA A 132 -26.53 9.15 15.32
CA ALA A 132 -27.95 8.82 15.36
C ALA A 132 -28.81 10.02 14.95
N ASP A 133 -28.49 11.20 15.48
CA ASP A 133 -29.19 12.45 15.18
C ASP A 133 -28.98 12.87 13.72
N ILE A 134 -27.73 12.81 13.20
CA ILE A 134 -27.39 13.14 11.81
C ILE A 134 -28.12 12.22 10.82
N LEU A 135 -28.15 10.91 11.10
CA LEU A 135 -28.73 9.91 10.21
C LEU A 135 -30.22 9.67 10.44
N SER A 136 -30.84 10.37 11.41
CA SER A 136 -32.24 10.19 11.80
C SER A 136 -32.60 8.73 12.13
N ILE A 137 -31.73 8.04 12.86
CA ILE A 137 -31.92 6.67 13.33
C ILE A 137 -31.69 6.57 14.84
N SER A 138 -32.04 5.45 15.47
CA SER A 138 -31.77 5.28 16.90
C SER A 138 -30.28 5.02 17.16
N ASN A 139 -29.78 5.44 18.33
CA ASN A 139 -28.43 5.12 18.81
C ASN A 139 -28.18 3.59 18.81
N ARG A 140 -29.21 2.80 19.14
CA ARG A 140 -29.15 1.33 19.00
C ARG A 140 -28.92 0.86 17.57
N THR A 141 -29.52 1.52 16.58
CA THR A 141 -29.33 1.21 15.15
C THR A 141 -27.89 1.52 14.71
N VAL A 142 -27.32 2.63 15.19
CA VAL A 142 -25.90 2.98 14.97
C VAL A 142 -24.99 1.87 15.50
N GLU A 143 -25.20 1.41 16.74
CA GLU A 143 -24.41 0.33 17.34
C GLU A 143 -24.53 -0.99 16.55
N VAL A 144 -25.70 -1.29 15.99
CA VAL A 144 -25.89 -2.47 15.11
C VAL A 144 -25.01 -2.37 13.86
N HIS A 145 -24.99 -1.22 13.18
CA HIS A 145 -24.11 -0.99 12.03
C HIS A 145 -22.64 -1.06 12.43
N LEU A 146 -22.24 -0.47 13.56
CA LEU A 146 -20.87 -0.53 14.06
C LEU A 146 -20.42 -1.95 14.41
N ARG A 147 -21.31 -2.77 14.99
CA ARG A 147 -21.02 -4.17 15.31
C ARG A 147 -20.83 -5.00 14.03
N SER A 148 -21.70 -4.80 13.05
CA SER A 148 -21.59 -5.45 11.74
C SER A 148 -20.29 -5.04 11.03
N GLY A 149 -20.00 -3.73 10.99
CA GLY A 149 -18.77 -3.19 10.40
C GLY A 149 -17.51 -3.73 11.07
N ARG A 150 -17.45 -3.76 12.42
CA ARG A 150 -16.35 -4.37 13.16
C ARG A 150 -16.10 -5.83 12.77
N SER A 151 -17.17 -6.62 12.70
CA SER A 151 -17.09 -8.03 12.31
C SER A 151 -16.51 -8.18 10.90
N LYS A 152 -17.06 -7.44 9.92
CA LYS A 152 -16.61 -7.47 8.52
C LYS A 152 -15.18 -7.00 8.34
N LEU A 153 -14.73 -6.03 9.13
CA LEU A 153 -13.35 -5.51 9.14
C LEU A 153 -12.39 -6.35 10.00
N SER A 154 -12.87 -7.41 10.65
CA SER A 154 -12.10 -8.21 11.62
C SER A 154 -11.44 -7.34 12.71
N ALA A 155 -12.21 -6.39 13.25
CA ALA A 155 -11.78 -5.44 14.26
C ALA A 155 -12.41 -5.73 15.62
N LEU A 156 -11.62 -5.60 16.69
CA LEU A 156 -12.03 -5.83 18.08
C LEU A 156 -12.83 -4.65 18.64
N ASN A 157 -12.55 -3.44 18.17
CA ASN A 157 -13.21 -2.21 18.62
C ASN A 157 -13.42 -1.23 17.46
N THR A 158 -14.20 -0.18 17.71
CA THR A 158 -14.58 0.80 16.68
C THR A 158 -13.36 1.58 16.18
N SER A 159 -12.43 1.96 17.04
CA SER A 159 -11.20 2.66 16.62
C SER A 159 -10.34 1.82 15.67
N GLN A 160 -10.21 0.52 15.94
CA GLN A 160 -9.53 -0.41 15.05
C GLN A 160 -10.30 -0.58 13.73
N ALA A 161 -11.63 -0.62 13.78
CA ALA A 161 -12.46 -0.69 12.57
C ALA A 161 -12.26 0.55 11.69
N VAL A 162 -12.29 1.75 12.29
CA VAL A 162 -11.99 3.02 11.60
C VAL A 162 -10.60 2.99 10.99
N GLY A 163 -9.56 2.61 11.75
CA GLY A 163 -8.20 2.54 11.24
C GLY A 163 -8.03 1.58 10.06
N ARG A 164 -8.71 0.42 10.09
CA ARG A 164 -8.72 -0.54 8.98
C ARG A 164 -9.49 0.00 7.77
N ALA A 165 -10.66 0.60 7.99
CA ALA A 165 -11.47 1.17 6.91
C ALA A 165 -10.74 2.32 6.18
N ILE A 166 -10.03 3.18 6.92
CA ILE A 166 -9.15 4.21 6.34
C ILE A 166 -7.99 3.56 5.57
N GLY A 167 -7.32 2.58 6.17
CA GLY A 167 -6.19 1.88 5.52
C GLY A 167 -6.58 1.15 4.23
N LEU A 168 -7.84 0.74 4.11
CA LEU A 168 -8.42 0.12 2.91
C LEU A 168 -9.04 1.13 1.93
N GLY A 169 -9.04 2.43 2.24
CA GLY A 169 -9.65 3.48 1.40
C GLY A 169 -11.19 3.45 1.35
N LEU A 170 -11.83 2.78 2.31
CA LEU A 170 -13.30 2.67 2.38
C LEU A 170 -13.97 3.92 2.99
N ILE A 171 -13.24 4.63 3.83
CA ILE A 171 -13.63 5.90 4.46
C ILE A 171 -12.41 6.82 4.54
N TYR A 172 -12.64 8.10 4.81
CA TYR A 172 -11.58 9.11 4.90
C TYR A 172 -11.67 9.87 6.23
N PRO A 173 -10.56 10.17 6.94
CA PRO A 173 -10.62 11.12 8.03
C PRO A 173 -10.91 12.51 7.44
N ILE A 174 -11.98 13.17 7.91
CA ILE A 174 -12.33 14.56 7.55
C ILE A 174 -11.57 15.51 8.47
#